data_AF-A0A3N5WF98-F1
#
_entry.id   AF-A0A3N5WF98-F1
#
_cell.length_a   1.000
_cell.length_b   1.000
_cell.length_c   1.000
_cell.angle_alpha   90.00
_cell.angle_beta   90.00
_cell.angle_gamma   90.00
#
_symmetry.space_group_name_H-M   'P 1'
#
loop_
_entity.id
_entity.type
_entity.pdbx_description
1 polymer ?
#
loop_
_entity_poly.entity_id
_entity_poly.type
_entity_poly.pdbx_seq_one_letter_code
_entity_poly.pdbx_strand_id
1 'polypeptide(L)'
;MMSDASAPLGRPRVLFDLRWVRGARPDGIARYSIELFRHLGLLDPEREYFALYGGGEVRGGPLDAIDSRALLVSPHGLFSPRSRGFLAGLLRRGRFRFYLAPNYLGFPPGRAPGTIRIAVVHD
;
A
#
# COMPACT_ATOMS: atom_id res chain seq x y z
N MET A 1 -30.51 -3.42 -24.69
CA MET A 1 -29.34 -2.52 -24.58
C MET A 1 -28.64 -2.82 -23.26
N MET A 2 -27.72 -3.78 -23.25
CA MET A 2 -26.80 -4.00 -22.14
C MET A 2 -25.56 -3.18 -22.46
N SER A 3 -25.27 -2.15 -21.66
CA SER A 3 -24.07 -1.33 -21.88
C SER A 3 -22.83 -2.16 -21.62
N ASP A 4 -21.97 -2.18 -22.61
CA ASP A 4 -20.61 -2.68 -22.58
C ASP A 4 -19.84 -2.10 -21.38
N ALA A 5 -19.64 -2.92 -20.34
CA ALA A 5 -18.86 -2.59 -19.16
C ALA A 5 -17.43 -3.18 -19.23
N SER A 6 -16.93 -3.35 -20.46
CA SER A 6 -15.67 -4.02 -20.76
C SER A 6 -14.61 -3.04 -21.24
N ALA A 7 -14.64 -1.77 -20.79
CA ALA A 7 -13.43 -0.97 -20.86
C ALA A 7 -12.38 -1.71 -20.02
N PRO A 8 -11.19 -2.06 -20.56
CA PRO A 8 -10.18 -2.72 -19.77
C PRO A 8 -9.90 -1.82 -18.58
N LEU A 9 -10.24 -2.29 -17.37
CA LEU A 9 -9.76 -1.66 -16.15
C LEU A 9 -8.26 -1.53 -16.35
N GLY A 10 -7.75 -0.29 -16.38
CA GLY A 10 -6.32 -0.04 -16.43
C GLY A 10 -5.62 -0.95 -15.42
N ARG A 11 -4.37 -1.34 -15.74
CA ARG A 11 -3.69 -2.44 -15.06
C ARG A 11 -3.88 -2.39 -13.53
N PRO A 12 -4.19 -3.52 -12.86
CA PRO A 12 -4.59 -3.50 -11.46
C PRO A 12 -3.51 -2.91 -10.56
N ARG A 13 -3.76 -1.72 -10.00
CA ARG A 13 -2.82 -1.06 -9.08
C ARG A 13 -2.84 -1.75 -7.71
N VAL A 14 -1.65 -1.91 -7.12
CA VAL A 14 -1.45 -2.55 -5.81
C VAL A 14 -0.92 -1.51 -4.82
N LEU A 15 -1.54 -1.43 -3.65
CA LEU A 15 -1.07 -0.59 -2.55
C LEU A 15 -0.54 -1.45 -1.40
N PHE A 16 0.71 -1.27 -1.02
CA PHE A 16 1.35 -1.82 0.16
C PHE A 16 1.24 -0.84 1.32
N ASP A 17 0.67 -1.26 2.44
CA ASP A 17 0.63 -0.45 3.66
C ASP A 17 1.87 -0.67 4.51
N LEU A 18 2.79 0.29 4.45
CA LEU A 18 4.03 0.31 5.21
C LEU A 18 4.06 1.45 6.22
N ARG A 19 2.90 2.03 6.56
CA ARG A 19 2.78 3.14 7.54
C ARG A 19 3.20 2.76 8.96
N TRP A 20 3.31 1.48 9.25
CA TRP A 20 3.76 0.93 10.52
C TRP A 20 5.29 0.77 10.58
N VAL A 21 5.99 0.81 9.44
CA VAL A 21 7.45 0.77 9.39
C VAL A 21 7.98 2.07 10.00
N ARG A 22 8.82 1.96 11.03
CA ARG A 22 9.37 3.09 11.78
C ARG A 22 10.87 2.93 11.99
N GLY A 23 11.56 4.07 12.08
CA GLY A 23 12.97 4.16 12.44
C GLY A 23 13.94 3.81 11.30
N ALA A 24 15.21 4.16 11.50
CA ALA A 24 16.27 3.94 10.51
C ALA A 24 16.68 2.46 10.36
N ARG A 25 16.36 1.61 11.36
CA ARG A 25 16.64 0.17 11.34
C ARG A 25 15.32 -0.61 11.39
N PRO A 26 14.83 -1.13 10.24
CA PRO A 26 13.59 -1.90 10.21
C PRO A 26 13.75 -3.22 10.97
N ASP A 27 12.71 -3.63 11.69
CA ASP A 27 12.61 -4.97 12.26
C ASP A 27 12.50 -6.04 11.14
N GLY A 28 12.46 -7.32 11.54
CA GLY A 28 12.41 -8.44 10.59
C GLY A 28 11.21 -8.37 9.63
N ILE A 29 10.03 -8.03 10.15
CA ILE A 29 8.80 -7.94 9.35
C ILE A 29 8.88 -6.75 8.40
N ALA A 30 9.43 -5.61 8.87
CA ALA A 30 9.57 -4.41 8.06
C ALA A 30 10.54 -4.64 6.91
N ARG A 31 11.68 -5.30 7.20
CA ARG A 31 12.65 -5.69 6.18
C ARG A 31 12.03 -6.64 5.15
N TYR A 32 11.37 -7.69 5.61
CA TYR A 32 10.65 -8.62 4.74
C TYR A 32 9.64 -7.89 3.83
N SER A 33 8.85 -6.99 4.40
CA SER A 33 7.79 -6.27 3.67
C SER A 33 8.35 -5.34 2.59
N ILE A 34 9.47 -4.67 2.88
CA ILE A 34 10.18 -3.82 1.93
C ILE A 34 10.80 -4.67 0.81
N GLU A 35 11.44 -5.78 1.15
CA GLU A 35 12.03 -6.68 0.15
C GLU A 35 10.96 -7.34 -0.72
N LEU A 36 9.83 -7.77 -0.15
CA LEU A 36 8.70 -8.30 -0.90
C LEU A 36 8.17 -7.27 -1.90
N PHE A 37 7.99 -6.02 -1.47
CA PHE A 37 7.55 -4.94 -2.37
C PHE A 37 8.52 -4.77 -3.56
N ARG A 38 9.83 -4.78 -3.30
CA ARG A 38 10.86 -4.66 -4.34
C ARG A 38 10.82 -5.83 -5.32
N HIS A 39 10.80 -7.05 -4.80
CA HIS A 39 10.82 -8.26 -5.63
C HIS A 39 9.57 -8.37 -6.52
N LEU A 40 8.40 -7.98 -6.01
CA LEU A 40 7.18 -7.99 -6.83
C LEU A 40 7.25 -7.00 -7.99
N GLY A 41 7.82 -5.81 -7.78
CA GLY A 41 8.06 -4.85 -8.86
C GLY A 41 9.01 -5.36 -9.95
N LEU A 42 9.94 -6.25 -9.59
CA LEU A 42 10.84 -6.90 -10.55
C LEU A 42 10.19 -8.09 -11.27
N LEU A 43 9.33 -8.85 -10.58
CA LEU A 43 8.68 -10.04 -11.12
C LEU A 43 7.52 -9.72 -12.07
N ASP A 44 6.80 -8.62 -11.81
CA ASP A 44 5.67 -8.16 -12.63
C ASP A 44 5.82 -6.65 -12.93
N PRO A 45 6.82 -6.25 -13.75
CA PRO A 45 7.12 -4.84 -14.02
C PRO A 45 5.99 -4.13 -14.76
N GLU A 46 5.09 -4.89 -15.39
CA GLU A 46 3.92 -4.36 -16.07
C GLU A 46 2.84 -3.89 -15.08
N ARG A 47 2.89 -4.33 -13.82
CA ARG A 47 1.96 -3.94 -12.76
C ARG A 47 2.49 -2.74 -11.97
N GLU A 48 1.57 -1.84 -11.63
CA GLU A 48 1.92 -0.68 -10.81
C GLU A 48 1.81 -0.99 -9.31
N TYR A 49 2.94 -0.89 -8.62
CA TYR A 49 3.05 -1.06 -7.18
C TYR A 49 3.27 0.28 -6.50
N PHE A 50 2.55 0.52 -5.42
CA PHE A 50 2.68 1.71 -4.59
C PHE A 50 2.87 1.31 -3.13
N ALA A 51 3.69 2.07 -2.42
CA ALA A 51 3.92 1.89 -0.99
C ALA A 51 3.41 3.12 -0.24
N LEU A 52 2.57 2.89 0.78
CA LEU A 52 2.00 3.93 1.63
C LEU A 52 2.78 4.04 2.95
N TYR A 53 3.26 5.23 3.28
CA TYR A 53 4.04 5.53 4.48
C TYR A 53 3.37 6.53 5.40
N GLY A 54 3.70 6.48 6.70
CA GLY A 54 3.26 7.49 7.66
C GLY A 54 4.11 8.75 7.50
N GLY A 55 3.50 9.93 7.59
CA GLY A 55 4.25 11.19 7.60
C GLY A 55 5.22 11.25 8.79
N GLY A 56 6.47 11.59 8.51
CA GLY A 56 7.58 11.64 9.48
C GLY A 56 8.73 10.75 9.06
N GLU A 57 9.63 11.32 8.23
CA GLU A 57 10.91 10.75 7.77
C GLU A 57 10.83 9.50 6.89
N VAL A 58 10.75 9.73 5.57
CA VAL A 58 11.07 8.74 4.54
C VAL A 58 12.58 8.73 4.24
N ARG A 59 13.29 9.80 4.61
CA ARG A 59 14.68 10.05 4.21
C ARG A 59 15.67 9.42 5.19
N GLY A 60 16.69 8.73 4.66
CA GLY A 60 17.80 8.19 5.44
C GLY A 60 17.52 6.80 6.02
N GLY A 61 16.65 6.03 5.37
CA GLY A 61 16.16 4.75 5.85
C GLY A 61 16.09 3.68 4.76
N PRO A 62 15.61 2.46 5.07
CA PRO A 62 15.49 1.35 4.12
C PRO A 62 14.58 1.65 2.92
N LEU A 63 13.93 2.80 2.91
CA LEU A 63 12.98 3.26 1.90
C LEU A 63 13.63 4.11 0.81
N ASP A 64 14.87 4.59 1.01
CA ASP A 64 15.58 5.40 0.02
C ASP A 64 15.80 4.67 -1.31
N ALA A 65 15.78 3.33 -1.28
CA ALA A 65 15.90 2.50 -2.47
C ALA A 65 14.57 2.24 -3.20
N ILE A 66 13.45 2.80 -2.73
CA ILE A 66 12.16 2.75 -3.42
C ILE A 66 12.03 3.97 -4.33
N ASP A 67 11.58 3.78 -5.57
CA ASP A 67 11.27 4.89 -6.46
C ASP A 67 10.25 5.84 -5.81
N SER A 68 10.64 7.10 -5.68
CA SER A 68 9.79 8.18 -5.17
C SER A 68 8.41 8.29 -5.85
N ARG A 69 8.29 7.87 -7.12
CA ARG A 69 7.00 7.84 -7.85
C ARG A 69 6.05 6.75 -7.35
N ALA A 70 6.59 5.67 -6.80
CA ALA A 70 5.83 4.59 -6.19
C ALA A 70 5.50 4.88 -4.71
N LEU A 71 6.03 5.97 -4.16
CA LEU A 71 5.92 6.30 -2.75
C LEU A 71 4.74 7.25 -2.49
N LEU A 72 3.81 6.82 -1.66
CA LEU A 72 2.67 7.61 -1.19
C LEU A 72 2.81 7.91 0.30
N VAL A 73 2.47 9.13 0.71
CA VAL A 73 2.56 9.55 2.11
C VAL A 73 1.16 9.79 2.67
N SER A 74 0.86 9.13 3.78
CA SER A 74 -0.30 9.38 4.62
C SER A 74 0.01 10.51 5.60
N PRO A 75 -0.76 11.62 5.60
CA PRO A 75 -0.60 12.70 6.58
C PRO A 75 -1.16 12.31 7.96
N HIS A 76 -1.65 11.08 8.10
CA HIS A 76 -2.34 10.60 9.28
C HIS A 76 -1.66 9.36 9.83
N GLY A 77 -1.48 9.32 11.15
CA GLY A 77 -0.97 8.14 11.85
C GLY A 77 -1.88 6.93 11.66
N LEU A 78 -1.28 5.74 11.66
CA LEU A 78 -1.91 4.44 11.35
C LEU A 78 -3.31 4.29 11.97
N PHE A 79 -3.42 4.51 13.28
CA PHE A 79 -4.63 4.28 14.08
C PHE A 79 -5.57 5.49 14.16
N SER A 80 -5.26 6.62 13.53
CA SER A 80 -6.11 7.80 13.63
C SER A 80 -7.47 7.58 12.91
N PRO A 81 -8.58 8.12 13.43
CA PRO A 81 -9.87 8.05 12.72
C PRO A 81 -9.80 8.63 11.29
N ARG A 82 -9.03 9.71 11.11
CA ARG A 82 -8.80 10.38 9.81
C ARG A 82 -8.05 9.48 8.82
N SER A 83 -7.15 8.61 9.29
CA SER A 83 -6.44 7.63 8.47
C SER A 83 -7.40 6.67 7.75
N ARG A 84 -8.52 6.29 8.37
CA ARG A 84 -9.51 5.40 7.75
C ARG A 84 -10.20 6.04 6.54
N GLY A 85 -10.68 7.28 6.71
CA GLY A 85 -11.31 8.04 5.63
C GLY A 85 -10.35 8.36 4.49
N PHE A 86 -9.12 8.74 4.84
CA PHE A 86 -8.04 8.95 3.88
C PHE A 86 -7.74 7.69 3.08
N LEU A 87 -7.52 6.55 3.74
CA LEU A 87 -7.19 5.30 3.06
C LEU A 87 -8.32 4.83 2.16
N ALA A 88 -9.58 4.90 2.60
CA ALA A 88 -10.72 4.57 1.75
C ALA A 88 -10.81 5.50 0.52
N GLY A 89 -10.57 6.79 0.72
CA GLY A 89 -10.49 7.78 -0.37
C GLY A 89 -9.35 7.49 -1.35
N LEU A 90 -8.17 7.15 -0.82
CA LEU A 90 -6.97 6.82 -1.60
C LEU A 90 -7.19 5.57 -2.45
N LEU A 91 -7.69 4.48 -1.84
CA LEU A 91 -7.98 3.23 -2.54
C LEU A 91 -8.93 3.44 -3.71
N ARG A 92 -10.00 4.21 -3.49
CA ARG A 92 -11.02 4.52 -4.51
C ARG A 92 -10.47 5.44 -5.60
N ARG A 93 -9.89 6.59 -5.25
CA ARG A 93 -9.42 7.60 -6.22
C ARG A 93 -8.21 7.11 -7.00
N GLY A 94 -7.32 6.39 -6.34
CA GLY A 94 -6.16 5.73 -6.95
C GLY A 94 -6.52 4.48 -7.74
N ARG A 95 -7.79 4.03 -7.74
CA ARG A 95 -8.23 2.81 -8.44
C ARG A 95 -7.40 1.58 -8.04
N PHE A 96 -7.05 1.49 -6.76
CA PHE A 96 -6.30 0.35 -6.22
C PHE A 96 -7.19 -0.87 -6.14
N ARG A 97 -6.89 -1.86 -6.99
CA ARG A 97 -7.61 -3.14 -7.00
C ARG A 97 -7.17 -4.02 -5.85
N PHE A 98 -5.90 -3.94 -5.46
CA PHE A 98 -5.34 -4.71 -4.36
C PHE A 98 -4.78 -3.77 -3.28
N TYR A 99 -5.07 -4.12 -2.03
CA TYR A 99 -4.49 -3.50 -0.85
C TYR A 99 -3.86 -4.59 0.01
N LEU A 100 -2.54 -4.52 0.19
CA LEU A 100 -1.77 -5.44 1.01
C LEU A 100 -1.37 -4.76 2.31
N ALA A 101 -1.69 -5.40 3.43
CA ALA A 101 -1.20 -5.05 4.75
C ALA A 101 -0.31 -6.18 5.26
N PRO A 102 1.03 -6.06 5.12
CA PRO A 102 1.98 -7.06 5.61
C PRO A 102 2.00 -7.19 7.14
N ASN A 103 1.44 -6.21 7.84
CA ASN A 103 1.26 -6.22 9.28
C ASN A 103 -0.22 -5.95 9.58
N TYR A 104 -0.84 -6.79 10.41
CA TYR A 104 -2.26 -6.72 10.76
C TYR A 104 -2.66 -5.37 11.38
N LEU A 105 -1.71 -4.65 11.98
CA LEU A 105 -1.92 -3.31 12.55
C LEU A 105 -2.37 -2.28 11.49
N GLY A 106 -2.06 -2.50 10.22
CA GLY A 106 -2.45 -1.61 9.12
C GLY A 106 -3.86 -1.84 8.61
N PHE A 107 -4.51 -2.96 8.94
CA PHE A 107 -5.76 -3.37 8.31
C PHE A 107 -6.93 -2.46 8.75
N PRO A 108 -7.47 -1.60 7.87
CA PRO A 108 -8.50 -0.66 8.31
C PRO A 108 -9.86 -1.38 8.51
N PRO A 109 -10.58 -1.12 9.61
CA PRO A 109 -11.96 -1.58 9.72
C PRO A 109 -12.85 -0.85 8.70
N GLY A 110 -13.62 -1.59 7.90
CA GLY A 110 -14.51 -1.09 6.84
C GLY A 110 -14.22 -1.74 5.48
N ARG A 111 -15.07 -1.59 4.45
CA ARG A 111 -14.82 -2.10 3.08
C ARG A 111 -14.70 -0.94 2.09
N ALA A 112 -13.72 -1.00 1.19
CA ALA A 112 -13.68 -0.14 -0.01
C ALA A 112 -14.25 -0.99 -1.17
N PRO A 113 -15.41 -0.64 -1.75
CA PRO A 113 -16.03 -1.43 -2.82
C PRO A 113 -15.08 -1.64 -3.99
N GLY A 114 -14.94 -2.88 -4.45
CA GLY A 114 -14.08 -3.23 -5.59
C GLY A 114 -12.59 -3.39 -5.27
N THR A 115 -12.16 -3.21 -4.01
CA THR A 115 -10.78 -3.48 -3.59
C THR A 115 -10.68 -4.84 -2.90
N ILE A 116 -9.76 -5.68 -3.37
CA ILE A 116 -9.35 -6.94 -2.73
C ILE A 116 -8.33 -6.59 -1.66
N ARG A 117 -8.57 -7.04 -0.43
CA ARG A 117 -7.69 -6.77 0.71
C ARG A 117 -7.00 -8.05 1.14
N ILE A 118 -5.69 -7.98 1.27
CA ILE A 118 -4.84 -9.09 1.63
C ILE A 118 -4.12 -8.69 2.92
N ALA A 119 -4.42 -9.39 4.01
CA ALA A 119 -3.67 -9.28 5.26
C ALA A 119 -2.68 -10.44 5.30
N VAL A 120 -1.40 -10.14 5.53
CA VAL A 120 -0.42 -11.17 5.85
C VAL A 120 -0.23 -11.10 7.36
N VAL A 121 -0.51 -12.22 8.03
CA VAL A 121 -0.24 -12.38 9.45
C VAL A 121 1.03 -13.20 9.55
N HIS A 122 2.07 -12.59 10.11
CA HIS A 122 3.29 -13.28 10.49
C HIS A 122 3.13 -13.74 11.95
N ASP A 123 3.36 -15.03 12.20
CA ASP A 123 3.50 -15.63 13.54
C ASP A 123 4.92 -15.36 14.07
#